data_AF-A0A0V0QUQ8-F1
#
_entry.id   AF-A0A0V0QUQ8-F1
#
_cell.length_a   1.000
_cell.length_b   1.000
_cell.length_c   1.000
_cell.angle_alpha   90.00
_cell.angle_beta   90.00
_cell.angle_gamma   90.00
#
_symmetry.space_group_name_H-M   'P 1'
#
loop_
_entity.id
_entity.type
_entity.pdbx_description
1 polymer ?
#
loop_
_entity_poly.entity_id
_entity_poly.type
_entity_poly.pdbx_seq_one_letter_code
_entity_poly.pdbx_strand_id
1 'polypeptide(L)'
;MEIEQQSENNANNKMEIEEQKLETIVIQHQNQLIYAYDYEEEQERQKELEQIRRKLIFQIKLNKGNGASVPLIFQNQYFKYLTGLKILIGSGSQKSSNDFKYITDFISKCGQKLSNLDIDIGNNNNLKETSVQQLSQALAKQQELRNLVIKIGQYNKIKDQSLALLGQALSCTKIQSFSLTLYGYNDIKYSGIGGLFYKWGCFQYIKQFQLDLGLNNNMGSLGLIGMGKALQKMKKLQQLSITFRKKNIKNIQDFIHLLANLKHLKQIRYLKLIIREENEIGYDGALAISHCIQNIPNLIGVHLNFGGANNINKDGFYQIYKGIQNCKNLQSLEFYQKDDIIWGQKDFQVLVDLLRDPIFTFIKVNDSILFTYNFMDITMIMDLDETNMYDLDHSIIQKFRVFRKFKFGLTSWTNKNQNQLSGLVNVFLNNTSNIPQFNLIFGDAEEYSPILIYKSLPPVQAIQPVIEFENQKKWKEDYKMVSEFFDDDFGDVLAIYINFYRLCLKINDPNFSHNQFLSNLVKAINTTMAKKLSLKILALIPEGDVNGRFLNVLSGVFNEMLLLVRPESYLEKIVIESLDNFYIEYQKDKYFEIVYEQQKIFN
;
A
#
# COMPACT_ATOMS: atom_id res chain seq x y z
N MET A 1 40.43 77.02 -41.02
CA MET A 1 40.74 75.77 -41.75
C MET A 1 41.63 74.82 -40.95
N GLU A 2 42.97 74.94 -40.89
CA GLU A 2 43.79 73.94 -40.15
C GLU A 2 43.48 73.86 -38.64
N ILE A 3 43.25 74.99 -37.98
CA ILE A 3 42.87 75.04 -36.55
C ILE A 3 41.48 74.42 -36.33
N GLU A 4 40.54 74.61 -37.26
CA GLU A 4 39.20 74.00 -37.18
C GLU A 4 39.27 72.48 -37.34
N GLN A 5 40.03 71.98 -38.32
CA GLN A 5 40.27 70.54 -38.49
C GLN A 5 40.94 69.89 -37.27
N GLN A 6 41.91 70.57 -36.64
CA GLN A 6 42.50 70.07 -35.39
C GLN A 6 41.49 70.07 -34.24
N SER A 7 40.62 71.08 -34.14
CA SER A 7 39.60 71.13 -33.10
C SER A 7 38.54 70.03 -33.26
N GLU A 8 38.17 69.72 -34.50
CA GLU A 8 37.18 68.71 -34.86
C GLU A 8 37.73 67.29 -34.64
N ASN A 9 39.00 67.06 -35.03
CA ASN A 9 39.69 65.80 -34.72
C ASN A 9 39.88 65.59 -33.21
N ASN A 10 40.17 66.64 -32.44
CA ASN A 10 40.27 66.53 -30.99
C ASN A 10 38.91 66.28 -30.32
N ALA A 11 37.84 66.87 -30.85
CA ALA A 11 36.47 66.62 -30.37
C ALA A 11 36.03 65.18 -30.67
N ASN A 12 36.31 64.67 -31.87
CA ASN A 12 36.01 63.30 -32.28
C ASN A 12 36.82 62.28 -31.45
N ASN A 13 38.13 62.50 -31.27
CA ASN A 13 38.95 61.64 -30.41
C ASN A 13 38.45 61.64 -28.95
N LYS A 14 38.00 62.79 -28.43
CA LYS A 14 37.45 62.86 -27.08
C LYS A 14 36.10 62.13 -26.98
N MET A 15 35.27 62.21 -28.01
CA MET A 15 33.99 61.52 -28.08
C MET A 15 34.19 60.00 -28.15
N GLU A 16 35.12 59.53 -28.98
CA GLU A 16 35.49 58.11 -29.12
C GLU A 16 36.05 57.54 -27.81
N ILE A 17 36.87 58.31 -27.08
CA ILE A 17 37.38 57.89 -25.75
C ILE A 17 36.24 57.79 -24.72
N GLU A 18 35.29 58.72 -24.72
CA GLU A 18 34.14 58.66 -23.80
C GLU A 18 33.17 57.52 -24.16
N GLU A 19 32.99 57.24 -25.45
CA GLU A 19 32.21 56.09 -25.94
C GLU A 19 32.85 54.76 -25.52
N GLN A 20 34.17 54.60 -25.70
CA GLN A 20 34.90 53.42 -25.23
C GLN A 20 34.84 53.25 -23.70
N LYS A 21 34.86 54.34 -22.93
CA LYS A 21 34.65 54.29 -21.47
C LYS A 21 33.23 53.84 -21.12
N LEU A 22 32.23 54.37 -21.81
CA LEU A 22 30.83 53.97 -21.61
C LEU A 22 30.61 52.49 -21.96
N GLU A 23 31.15 52.01 -23.08
CA GLU A 23 31.10 50.59 -23.44
C GLU A 23 31.77 49.71 -22.37
N THR A 24 32.93 50.12 -21.87
CA THR A 24 33.64 49.40 -20.79
C THR A 24 32.79 49.32 -19.52
N ILE A 25 32.13 50.42 -19.13
CA ILE A 25 31.25 50.46 -17.95
C ILE A 25 30.03 49.56 -18.16
N VAL A 26 29.41 49.58 -19.36
CA VAL A 26 28.26 48.74 -19.69
C VAL A 26 28.63 47.26 -19.62
N ILE A 27 29.77 46.87 -20.19
CA ILE A 27 30.28 45.49 -20.13
C ILE A 27 30.58 45.07 -18.69
N GLN A 28 31.22 45.94 -17.89
CA GLN A 28 31.47 45.66 -16.47
C GLN A 28 30.18 45.45 -15.68
N HIS A 29 29.14 46.26 -15.94
CA HIS A 29 27.88 46.15 -15.23
C HIS A 29 27.06 44.92 -15.68
N GLN A 30 27.07 44.60 -16.97
CA GLN A 30 26.48 43.35 -17.49
C GLN A 30 27.14 42.11 -16.88
N ASN A 31 28.46 42.09 -16.79
CA ASN A 31 29.19 40.98 -16.14
C ASN A 31 28.83 40.86 -14.65
N GLN A 32 28.71 41.97 -13.92
CA GLN A 32 28.28 41.95 -12.52
C GLN A 32 26.85 41.40 -12.34
N LEU A 33 25.93 41.75 -13.23
CA LEU A 33 24.55 41.25 -13.21
C LEU A 33 24.48 39.76 -13.54
N ILE A 34 25.27 39.27 -14.50
CA ILE A 34 25.38 37.84 -14.83
C ILE A 34 25.90 37.06 -13.61
N TYR A 35 26.96 37.53 -12.94
CA TYR A 35 27.47 36.88 -11.73
C TYR A 35 26.47 36.87 -10.56
N ALA A 36 25.67 37.93 -10.40
CA ALA A 36 24.66 37.99 -9.35
C ALA A 36 23.49 37.01 -9.62
N TYR A 37 23.04 36.93 -10.88
CA TYR A 37 21.97 36.04 -11.30
C TYR A 37 22.39 34.56 -11.16
N ASP A 38 23.60 34.21 -11.61
CA ASP A 38 24.15 32.85 -11.46
C ASP A 38 24.28 32.45 -9.98
N TYR A 39 24.61 33.40 -9.10
CA TYR A 39 24.72 33.14 -7.66
C TYR A 39 23.35 32.88 -7.01
N GLU A 40 22.33 33.68 -7.33
CA GLU A 40 20.97 33.46 -6.80
C GLU A 40 20.36 32.15 -7.30
N GLU A 41 20.52 31.84 -8.59
CA GLU A 41 20.03 30.58 -9.17
C GLU A 41 20.74 29.38 -8.54
N GLU A 42 22.05 29.45 -8.29
CA GLU A 42 22.78 28.38 -7.60
C GLU A 42 22.34 28.25 -6.13
N GLN A 43 22.04 29.34 -5.42
CA GLN A 43 21.49 29.27 -4.06
C GLN A 43 20.09 28.62 -4.03
N GLU A 44 19.23 28.94 -5.00
CA GLU A 44 17.91 28.34 -5.12
C GLU A 44 18.02 26.85 -5.49
N ARG A 45 18.88 26.50 -6.43
CA ARG A 45 19.21 25.12 -6.80
C ARG A 45 19.78 24.33 -5.62
N GLN A 46 20.65 24.92 -4.79
CA GLN A 46 21.16 24.29 -3.58
C GLN A 46 20.05 24.09 -2.53
N LYS A 47 19.13 25.04 -2.37
CA LYS A 47 17.95 24.89 -1.50
C LYS A 47 17.03 23.79 -2.01
N GLU A 48 16.76 23.73 -3.31
CA GLU A 48 15.95 22.68 -3.93
C GLU A 48 16.62 21.32 -3.78
N LEU A 49 17.92 21.21 -4.07
CA LEU A 49 18.70 19.99 -3.85
C LEU A 49 18.69 19.59 -2.37
N GLU A 50 18.76 20.54 -1.43
CA GLU A 50 18.61 20.24 -0.01
C GLU A 50 17.19 19.76 0.33
N GLN A 51 16.14 20.34 -0.28
CA GLN A 51 14.77 19.85 -0.12
C GLN A 51 14.56 18.46 -0.71
N ILE A 52 15.11 18.19 -1.90
CA ILE A 52 15.10 16.89 -2.57
C ILE A 52 15.85 15.87 -1.70
N ARG A 53 17.03 16.22 -1.18
CA ARG A 53 17.80 15.40 -0.23
C ARG A 53 17.06 15.14 1.08
N ARG A 54 16.29 16.12 1.58
CA ARG A 54 15.40 15.97 2.74
C ARG A 54 14.18 15.09 2.46
N LYS A 55 13.86 14.81 1.20
CA LYS A 55 12.76 13.90 0.81
C LYS A 55 13.26 12.51 0.40
N LEU A 56 14.53 12.37 0.05
CA LEU A 56 15.14 11.10 -0.32
C LEU A 56 15.22 10.16 0.88
N ILE A 57 14.44 9.07 0.83
CA ILE A 57 14.64 7.90 1.67
C ILE A 57 15.77 7.09 1.05
N PHE A 58 16.93 7.08 1.69
CA PHE A 58 18.05 6.25 1.24
C PHE A 58 17.77 4.79 1.62
N GLN A 59 17.87 3.87 0.66
CA GLN A 59 17.62 2.44 0.90
C GLN A 59 18.91 1.62 0.74
N ILE A 60 19.24 0.84 1.78
CA ILE A 60 20.36 -0.10 1.77
C ILE A 60 19.77 -1.52 1.80
N LYS A 61 20.12 -2.34 0.81
CA LYS A 61 19.77 -3.77 0.78
C LYS A 61 21.02 -4.62 0.93
N LEU A 62 21.09 -5.43 1.99
CA LEU A 62 22.19 -6.35 2.26
C LEU A 62 21.71 -7.79 2.08
N ASN A 63 21.97 -8.38 0.92
CA ASN A 63 21.58 -9.75 0.61
C ASN A 63 22.71 -10.76 0.85
N LYS A 64 22.34 -12.05 0.92
CA LYS A 64 23.28 -13.18 0.98
C LYS A 64 24.12 -13.20 -0.32
N GLY A 65 25.45 -13.32 -0.19
CA GLY A 65 26.37 -13.39 -1.34
C GLY A 65 27.15 -12.10 -1.63
N ASN A 66 26.71 -10.95 -1.10
CA ASN A 66 27.49 -9.70 -1.18
C ASN A 66 28.58 -9.72 -0.11
N GLY A 67 29.64 -10.49 -0.35
CA GLY A 67 30.88 -10.47 0.42
C GLY A 67 31.74 -9.24 0.14
N ALA A 68 31.44 -8.52 -0.96
CA ALA A 68 32.11 -7.28 -1.32
C ALA A 68 31.48 -6.06 -0.60
N SER A 69 32.30 -5.49 0.28
CA SER A 69 32.43 -4.06 0.63
C SER A 69 31.21 -3.26 1.15
N VAL A 70 30.54 -3.76 2.19
CA VAL A 70 29.70 -2.91 3.07
C VAL A 70 30.38 -1.57 3.46
N PRO A 71 31.70 -1.51 3.73
CA PRO A 71 32.36 -0.26 4.09
C PRO A 71 32.37 0.83 3.01
N LEU A 72 32.38 0.49 1.71
CA LEU A 72 32.50 1.49 0.63
C LEU A 72 31.23 2.34 0.50
N ILE A 73 30.07 1.75 0.71
CA ILE A 73 28.78 2.46 0.70
C ILE A 73 28.73 3.53 1.81
N PHE A 74 29.51 3.36 2.89
CA PHE A 74 29.40 4.16 4.10
C PHE A 74 30.41 5.31 4.24
N GLN A 75 31.19 5.60 3.19
CA GLN A 75 32.21 6.66 3.23
C GLN A 75 31.71 8.05 2.76
N ASN A 76 30.47 8.17 2.29
CA ASN A 76 29.97 9.44 1.77
C ASN A 76 29.72 10.49 2.88
N GLN A 77 30.33 11.68 2.76
CA GLN A 77 30.16 12.78 3.70
C GLN A 77 28.74 13.38 3.75
N TYR A 78 27.89 13.12 2.75
CA TYR A 78 26.55 13.68 2.67
C TYR A 78 25.52 13.02 3.61
N PHE A 79 25.88 11.91 4.29
CA PHE A 79 24.93 11.18 5.13
C PHE A 79 24.39 11.96 6.32
N LYS A 80 25.12 12.97 6.82
CA LYS A 80 24.67 13.87 7.89
C LYS A 80 23.40 14.68 7.55
N TYR A 81 23.00 14.70 6.29
CA TYR A 81 21.81 15.40 5.80
C TYR A 81 20.63 14.49 5.54
N LEU A 82 20.79 13.16 5.70
CA LEU A 82 19.69 12.22 5.52
C LEU A 82 18.60 12.45 6.56
N THR A 83 17.38 12.63 6.08
CA THR A 83 16.17 12.70 6.91
C THR A 83 15.45 11.37 6.98
N GLY A 84 15.70 10.47 6.02
CA GLY A 84 15.09 9.16 5.92
C GLY A 84 16.08 8.06 5.52
N LEU A 85 16.04 6.94 6.24
CA LEU A 85 16.89 5.79 5.99
C LEU A 85 16.09 4.50 6.10
N LYS A 86 16.21 3.62 5.11
CA LYS A 86 15.66 2.27 5.10
C LYS A 86 16.77 1.24 4.94
N ILE A 87 16.93 0.35 5.91
CA ILE A 87 17.93 -0.72 5.90
C ILE A 87 17.18 -2.05 5.84
N LEU A 88 17.43 -2.82 4.78
CA LEU A 88 16.92 -4.18 4.61
C LEU A 88 18.09 -5.16 4.65
N ILE A 89 18.11 -6.05 5.63
CA ILE A 89 19.06 -7.15 5.71
C ILE A 89 18.32 -8.43 5.34
N GLY A 90 18.69 -9.06 4.22
CA GLY A 90 18.05 -10.28 3.74
C GLY A 90 18.17 -11.44 4.72
N SER A 91 17.30 -12.45 4.55
CA SER A 91 17.34 -13.65 5.39
C SER A 91 18.57 -14.53 5.11
N GLY A 92 19.11 -15.16 6.15
CA GLY A 92 20.21 -16.13 6.03
C GLY A 92 21.52 -15.52 5.57
N SER A 93 21.68 -14.19 5.70
CA SER A 93 22.90 -13.51 5.26
C SER A 93 24.12 -13.85 6.12
N GLN A 94 23.92 -14.52 7.27
CA GLN A 94 24.94 -14.88 8.26
C GLN A 94 25.93 -13.74 8.53
N LYS A 95 25.43 -12.50 8.51
CA LYS A 95 26.26 -11.31 8.64
C LYS A 95 26.98 -11.38 9.98
N SER A 96 28.28 -11.13 9.92
CA SER A 96 29.11 -11.11 11.11
C SER A 96 28.66 -9.97 12.03
N SER A 97 29.02 -10.04 13.30
CA SER A 97 28.83 -8.90 14.22
C SER A 97 29.51 -7.62 13.69
N ASN A 98 30.54 -7.76 12.84
CA ASN A 98 31.24 -6.63 12.24
C ASN A 98 30.41 -5.94 11.15
N ASP A 99 29.66 -6.70 10.34
CA ASP A 99 28.76 -6.13 9.33
C ASP A 99 27.69 -5.25 9.97
N PHE A 100 27.13 -5.72 11.08
CA PHE A 100 26.13 -4.97 11.82
C PHE A 100 26.72 -3.71 12.47
N LYS A 101 27.97 -3.78 12.94
CA LYS A 101 28.71 -2.61 13.44
C LYS A 101 28.79 -1.51 12.39
N TYR A 102 29.09 -1.82 11.13
CA TYR A 102 29.12 -0.81 10.06
C TYR A 102 27.76 -0.13 9.85
N ILE A 103 26.66 -0.90 9.92
CA ILE A 103 25.30 -0.36 9.83
C ILE A 103 25.03 0.58 11.00
N THR A 104 25.37 0.19 12.23
CA THR A 104 25.12 1.01 13.42
C THR A 104 26.02 2.26 13.49
N ASP A 105 27.26 2.14 13.00
CA ASP A 105 28.17 3.27 12.85
C ASP A 105 27.64 4.25 11.80
N PHE A 106 27.09 3.72 10.71
CA PHE A 106 26.44 4.53 9.68
C PHE A 106 25.20 5.26 10.20
N ILE A 107 24.30 4.57 10.91
CA ILE A 107 23.15 5.21 11.57
C ILE A 107 23.64 6.33 12.50
N SER A 108 24.69 6.07 13.29
CA SER A 108 25.28 7.08 14.17
C SER A 108 25.82 8.31 13.41
N LYS A 109 26.31 8.13 12.18
CA LYS A 109 26.84 9.20 11.31
C LYS A 109 25.76 9.97 10.54
N CYS A 110 24.56 9.42 10.37
CA CYS A 110 23.44 10.13 9.74
C CYS A 110 23.06 11.43 10.50
N GLY A 111 23.57 11.59 11.72
CA GLY A 111 23.56 12.83 12.47
C GLY A 111 22.18 13.13 13.06
N GLN A 112 22.05 14.33 13.63
CA GLN A 112 20.83 14.74 14.33
C GLN A 112 19.65 15.02 13.40
N LYS A 113 19.78 14.93 12.07
CA LYS A 113 18.69 15.24 11.13
C LYS A 113 17.84 14.03 10.74
N LEU A 114 18.24 12.82 11.11
CA LEU A 114 17.51 11.60 10.74
C LEU A 114 16.16 11.55 11.45
N SER A 115 15.09 11.74 10.68
CA SER A 115 13.71 11.82 11.17
C SER A 115 12.91 10.53 10.95
N ASN A 116 13.29 9.73 9.95
CA ASN A 116 12.66 8.47 9.59
C ASN A 116 13.70 7.35 9.51
N LEU A 117 13.47 6.25 10.21
CA LEU A 117 14.33 5.08 10.17
C LEU A 117 13.50 3.80 10.10
N ASP A 118 13.68 3.03 9.03
CA ASP A 118 13.06 1.71 8.82
C ASP A 118 14.17 0.65 8.76
N ILE A 119 14.22 -0.23 9.75
CA ILE A 119 15.19 -1.32 9.83
C ILE A 119 14.43 -2.63 9.75
N ASP A 120 14.66 -3.39 8.69
CA ASP A 120 14.13 -4.73 8.52
C ASP A 120 15.28 -5.73 8.46
N ILE A 121 15.40 -6.55 9.50
CA ILE A 121 16.39 -7.59 9.58
C ILE A 121 15.70 -8.93 9.36
N GLY A 122 16.02 -9.62 8.27
CA GLY A 122 15.43 -10.89 7.90
C GLY A 122 15.74 -12.03 8.89
N ASN A 123 15.29 -13.22 8.52
CA ASN A 123 15.41 -14.41 9.36
C ASN A 123 16.85 -14.93 9.37
N ASN A 124 17.24 -15.69 10.41
CA ASN A 124 18.50 -16.44 10.45
C ASN A 124 19.76 -15.57 10.20
N ASN A 125 19.78 -14.34 10.70
CA ASN A 125 20.92 -13.44 10.56
C ASN A 125 21.92 -13.55 11.72
N ASN A 126 21.68 -14.46 12.66
CA ASN A 126 22.53 -14.68 13.83
C ASN A 126 22.82 -13.37 14.58
N LEU A 127 21.86 -12.43 14.64
CA LEU A 127 22.02 -11.22 15.43
C LEU A 127 22.26 -11.64 16.87
N LYS A 128 23.44 -11.26 17.39
CA LYS A 128 23.81 -11.49 18.78
C LYS A 128 23.34 -10.30 19.61
N GLU A 129 23.40 -10.50 20.93
CA GLU A 129 23.15 -9.43 21.91
C GLU A 129 23.93 -8.14 21.59
N THR A 130 25.22 -8.26 21.25
CA THR A 130 26.09 -7.12 20.93
C THR A 130 25.60 -6.30 19.74
N SER A 131 24.99 -6.93 18.74
CA SER A 131 24.43 -6.25 17.57
C SER A 131 23.26 -5.33 17.98
N VAL A 132 22.32 -5.84 18.76
CA VAL A 132 21.18 -5.04 19.23
C VAL A 132 21.64 -3.95 20.22
N GLN A 133 22.67 -4.21 21.02
CA GLN A 133 23.30 -3.19 21.88
C GLN A 133 23.92 -2.04 21.04
N GLN A 134 24.65 -2.36 19.98
CA GLN A 134 25.21 -1.36 19.06
C GLN A 134 24.12 -0.54 18.37
N LEU A 135 23.02 -1.19 17.96
CA LEU A 135 21.86 -0.48 17.40
C LEU A 135 21.26 0.46 18.44
N SER A 136 21.11 0.00 19.69
CA SER A 136 20.59 0.82 20.79
C SER A 136 21.47 2.06 21.00
N GLN A 137 22.79 1.90 21.01
CA GLN A 137 23.72 3.03 21.13
C GLN A 137 23.62 4.01 19.94
N ALA A 138 23.44 3.49 18.73
CA ALA A 138 23.26 4.31 17.53
C ALA A 138 21.93 5.09 17.56
N LEU A 139 20.85 4.44 17.98
CA LEU A 139 19.52 5.05 18.12
C LEU A 139 19.47 6.13 19.20
N ALA A 140 20.19 5.95 20.31
CA ALA A 140 20.29 6.95 21.37
C ALA A 140 20.89 8.29 20.90
N LYS A 141 21.63 8.30 19.78
CA LYS A 141 22.19 9.52 19.17
C LYS A 141 21.19 10.24 18.23
N GLN A 142 20.07 9.61 17.88
CA GLN A 142 19.11 10.14 16.89
C GLN A 142 18.04 11.01 17.58
N GLN A 143 18.40 12.25 17.94
CA GLN A 143 17.54 13.14 18.74
C GLN A 143 16.29 13.64 18.01
N GLU A 144 16.34 13.79 16.69
CA GLU A 144 15.20 14.25 15.87
C GLU A 144 14.39 13.11 15.25
N LEU A 145 14.64 11.86 15.65
CA LEU A 145 13.91 10.71 15.12
C LEU A 145 12.42 10.81 15.48
N ARG A 146 11.56 10.85 14.46
CA ARG A 146 10.10 10.96 14.60
C ARG A 146 9.40 9.65 14.25
N ASN A 147 9.90 8.95 13.25
CA ASN A 147 9.31 7.70 12.77
C ASN A 147 10.36 6.60 12.83
N LEU A 148 10.06 5.54 13.57
CA LEU A 148 10.94 4.40 13.72
C LEU A 148 10.18 3.10 13.48
N VAL A 149 10.68 2.30 12.55
CA VAL A 149 10.21 0.94 12.29
C VAL A 149 11.39 0.01 12.50
N ILE A 150 11.23 -0.98 13.38
CA ILE A 150 12.20 -2.05 13.60
C ILE A 150 11.47 -3.37 13.41
N LYS A 151 11.91 -4.16 12.44
CA LYS A 151 11.46 -5.53 12.21
C LYS A 151 12.66 -6.45 12.36
N ILE A 152 12.52 -7.45 13.23
CA ILE A 152 13.55 -8.46 13.43
C ILE A 152 12.94 -9.83 13.19
N GLY A 153 13.41 -10.47 12.14
CA GLY A 153 13.04 -11.79 11.64
C GLY A 153 13.24 -12.91 12.65
N GLN A 154 12.84 -14.10 12.25
CA GLN A 154 12.90 -15.30 13.06
C GLN A 154 14.34 -15.80 13.24
N TYR A 155 14.55 -16.58 14.31
CA TYR A 155 15.80 -17.31 14.54
C TYR A 155 17.05 -16.42 14.63
N ASN A 156 16.90 -15.22 15.22
CA ASN A 156 18.05 -14.46 15.71
C ASN A 156 18.30 -14.77 17.19
N LYS A 157 19.47 -14.44 17.73
CA LYS A 157 19.88 -14.79 19.10
C LYS A 157 19.83 -13.55 19.99
N ILE A 158 18.66 -12.92 20.05
CA ILE A 158 18.43 -11.67 20.79
C ILE A 158 18.19 -12.01 22.26
N LYS A 159 19.18 -11.75 23.10
CA LYS A 159 19.02 -11.94 24.55
C LYS A 159 18.29 -10.78 25.20
N ASP A 160 17.65 -11.06 26.33
CA ASP A 160 16.84 -10.13 27.12
C ASP A 160 17.49 -8.76 27.38
N GLN A 161 18.77 -8.75 27.79
CA GLN A 161 19.48 -7.53 28.15
C GLN A 161 19.59 -6.54 26.96
N SER A 162 19.70 -7.06 25.73
CA SER A 162 19.76 -6.19 24.55
C SER A 162 18.43 -5.49 24.25
N LEU A 163 17.29 -6.12 24.53
CA LEU A 163 15.98 -5.46 24.40
C LEU A 163 15.77 -4.39 25.47
N ALA A 164 16.23 -4.61 26.70
CA ALA A 164 16.17 -3.58 27.73
C ALA A 164 16.98 -2.33 27.33
N LEU A 165 18.16 -2.53 26.72
CA LEU A 165 18.99 -1.45 26.19
C LEU A 165 18.34 -0.74 24.99
N LEU A 166 17.65 -1.48 24.12
CA LEU A 166 16.83 -0.88 23.07
C LEU A 166 15.73 -0.01 23.67
N GLY A 167 15.08 -0.48 24.73
CA GLY A 167 14.08 0.29 25.47
C GLY A 167 14.63 1.60 26.03
N GLN A 168 15.83 1.55 26.60
CA GLN A 168 16.53 2.73 27.12
C GLN A 168 16.90 3.71 25.99
N ALA A 169 17.43 3.22 24.88
CA ALA A 169 17.85 4.07 23.76
C ALA A 169 16.71 4.91 23.18
N LEU A 170 15.51 4.34 23.13
CA LEU A 170 14.35 5.03 22.57
C LEU A 170 13.74 6.08 23.51
N SER A 171 14.08 6.05 24.80
CA SER A 171 13.51 6.96 25.80
C SER A 171 13.83 8.45 25.60
N CYS A 172 14.82 8.77 24.76
CA CYS A 172 15.35 10.13 24.57
C CYS A 172 14.91 10.80 23.25
N THR A 173 13.90 10.25 22.57
CA THR A 173 13.59 10.65 21.19
C THR A 173 12.25 11.37 21.06
N LYS A 174 12.13 12.22 20.03
CA LYS A 174 10.87 12.88 19.64
C LYS A 174 9.96 11.95 18.82
N ILE A 175 10.03 10.64 19.05
CA ILE A 175 9.29 9.65 18.27
C ILE A 175 7.78 9.87 18.39
N GLN A 176 7.14 10.01 17.24
CA GLN A 176 5.69 10.17 17.05
C GLN A 176 5.05 8.90 16.50
N SER A 177 5.76 8.15 15.66
CA SER A 177 5.33 6.85 15.15
C SER A 177 6.38 5.79 15.41
N PHE A 178 5.98 4.72 16.06
CA PHE A 178 6.87 3.62 16.41
C PHE A 178 6.23 2.27 16.11
N SER A 179 6.93 1.45 15.34
CA SER A 179 6.55 0.07 15.07
C SER A 179 7.69 -0.88 15.42
N LEU A 180 7.43 -1.82 16.32
CA LEU A 180 8.33 -2.91 16.63
C LEU A 180 7.70 -4.24 16.25
N THR A 181 8.36 -4.99 15.37
CA THR A 181 8.00 -6.37 15.04
C THR A 181 9.15 -7.28 15.43
N LEU A 182 8.92 -8.16 16.39
CA LEU A 182 9.86 -9.20 16.79
C LEU A 182 9.26 -10.53 16.37
N TYR A 183 9.71 -11.11 15.26
CA TYR A 183 9.21 -12.41 14.83
C TYR A 183 9.64 -13.53 15.80
N GLY A 184 9.22 -14.76 15.54
CA GLY A 184 9.39 -15.85 16.52
C GLY A 184 10.79 -16.40 16.65
N TYR A 185 11.03 -17.16 17.72
CA TYR A 185 12.29 -17.88 17.97
C TYR A 185 13.52 -16.98 18.12
N ASN A 186 13.37 -15.84 18.77
CA ASN A 186 14.48 -14.89 18.96
C ASN A 186 15.22 -15.04 20.31
N ASP A 187 14.95 -16.09 21.09
CA ASP A 187 15.44 -16.32 22.47
C ASP A 187 15.12 -15.18 23.45
N ILE A 188 14.04 -14.46 23.16
CA ILE A 188 13.53 -13.39 24.01
C ILE A 188 12.63 -14.02 25.07
N LYS A 189 12.98 -13.80 26.33
CA LYS A 189 12.17 -14.21 27.49
C LYS A 189 11.38 -13.01 28.01
N TYR A 190 10.50 -13.29 28.97
CA TYR A 190 9.63 -12.31 29.60
C TYR A 190 10.40 -11.15 30.25
N SER A 191 11.62 -11.40 30.74
CA SER A 191 12.52 -10.38 31.30
C SER A 191 12.98 -9.37 30.25
N GLY A 192 13.27 -9.83 29.02
CA GLY A 192 13.66 -8.95 27.92
C GLY A 192 12.55 -7.99 27.51
N ILE A 193 11.34 -8.53 27.33
CA ILE A 193 10.16 -7.73 27.02
C ILE A 193 9.77 -6.81 28.18
N GLY A 194 9.82 -7.30 29.42
CA GLY A 194 9.58 -6.46 30.61
C GLY A 194 10.57 -5.29 30.71
N GLY A 195 11.86 -5.55 30.47
CA GLY A 195 12.91 -4.52 30.43
C GLY A 195 12.70 -3.48 29.34
N LEU A 196 12.28 -3.92 28.15
CA LEU A 196 11.91 -3.05 27.03
C LEU A 196 10.82 -2.04 27.45
N PHE A 197 9.70 -2.53 28.01
CA PHE A 197 8.58 -1.68 28.38
C PHE A 197 8.82 -0.82 29.62
N TYR A 198 9.59 -1.31 30.59
CA TYR A 198 9.90 -0.55 31.80
C TYR A 198 10.54 0.81 31.46
N LYS A 199 11.34 0.86 30.39
CA LYS A 199 12.02 2.08 29.92
C LYS A 199 11.18 2.94 28.95
N TRP A 200 10.10 2.41 28.38
CA TRP A 200 9.23 3.14 27.44
C TRP A 200 8.26 4.13 28.08
N GLY A 201 8.25 4.24 29.41
CA GLY A 201 7.46 5.23 30.11
C GLY A 201 7.76 6.69 29.76
N CYS A 202 8.80 6.97 28.98
CA CYS A 202 9.20 8.30 28.52
C CYS A 202 8.60 8.71 27.15
N PHE A 203 7.84 7.84 26.49
CA PHE A 203 7.23 8.13 25.19
C PHE A 203 6.04 9.11 25.28
N GLN A 204 6.34 10.38 25.53
CA GLN A 204 5.33 11.44 25.71
C GLN A 204 4.78 11.99 24.37
N TYR A 205 5.46 11.72 23.25
CA TYR A 205 5.13 12.26 21.93
C TYR A 205 4.53 11.24 20.96
N ILE A 206 4.49 9.96 21.33
CA ILE A 206 3.96 8.90 20.46
C ILE A 206 2.48 9.15 20.20
N LYS A 207 2.14 9.18 18.91
CA LYS A 207 0.78 9.23 18.36
C LYS A 207 0.37 7.90 17.73
N GLN A 208 1.34 7.14 17.22
CA GLN A 208 1.11 5.83 16.61
C GLN A 208 2.07 4.82 17.21
N PHE A 209 1.52 3.73 17.73
CA PHE A 209 2.29 2.65 18.32
C PHE A 209 1.83 1.32 17.77
N GLN A 210 2.77 0.57 17.19
CA GLN A 210 2.55 -0.78 16.71
C GLN A 210 3.54 -1.74 17.35
N LEU A 211 3.00 -2.85 17.85
CA LEU A 211 3.76 -3.95 18.40
C LEU A 211 3.26 -5.26 17.79
N ASP A 212 4.16 -6.03 17.18
CA ASP A 212 3.88 -7.39 16.75
C ASP A 212 4.92 -8.34 17.34
N LEU A 213 4.45 -9.23 18.20
CA LEU A 213 5.28 -10.22 18.86
C LEU A 213 4.97 -11.59 18.28
N GLY A 214 5.98 -12.13 17.61
CA GLY A 214 6.00 -13.42 16.97
C GLY A 214 5.93 -14.60 17.93
N LEU A 215 5.91 -15.80 17.35
CA LEU A 215 5.76 -17.08 18.04
C LEU A 215 6.89 -17.28 19.09
N ASN A 216 6.55 -17.74 20.29
CA ASN A 216 7.52 -18.12 21.32
C ASN A 216 8.42 -16.97 21.84
N ASN A 217 7.96 -15.72 21.85
CA ASN A 217 8.66 -14.61 22.52
C ASN A 217 8.23 -14.41 23.99
N ASN A 218 7.42 -15.34 24.52
CA ASN A 218 6.98 -15.49 25.91
C ASN A 218 7.00 -14.17 26.71
N MET A 219 6.01 -13.31 26.51
CA MET A 219 5.96 -12.00 27.18
C MET A 219 5.94 -12.13 28.71
N GLY A 220 5.29 -13.18 29.23
CA GLY A 220 5.10 -13.41 30.66
C GLY A 220 4.42 -12.25 31.40
N SER A 221 4.28 -12.39 32.71
CA SER A 221 3.62 -11.39 33.57
C SER A 221 4.32 -10.05 33.57
N LEU A 222 5.65 -10.05 33.68
CA LEU A 222 6.46 -8.83 33.70
C LEU A 222 6.35 -8.03 32.41
N GLY A 223 6.31 -8.70 31.25
CA GLY A 223 6.15 -8.04 29.96
C GLY A 223 4.77 -7.40 29.80
N LEU A 224 3.69 -8.11 30.12
CA LEU A 224 2.31 -7.60 29.99
C LEU A 224 2.02 -6.44 30.95
N ILE A 225 2.41 -6.59 32.23
CA ILE A 225 2.24 -5.54 33.23
C ILE A 225 3.11 -4.32 32.89
N GLY A 226 4.37 -4.55 32.48
CA GLY A 226 5.28 -3.49 32.04
C GLY A 226 4.71 -2.72 30.86
N MET A 227 4.18 -3.43 29.86
CA MET A 227 3.51 -2.86 28.69
C MET A 227 2.31 -2.00 29.08
N GLY A 228 1.44 -2.48 29.97
CA GLY A 228 0.28 -1.71 30.46
C GLY A 228 0.70 -0.40 31.12
N LYS A 229 1.70 -0.45 32.00
CA LYS A 229 2.26 0.74 32.67
C LYS A 229 2.92 1.72 31.68
N ALA A 230 3.61 1.21 30.66
CA ALA A 230 4.23 2.03 29.63
C ALA A 230 3.18 2.73 28.77
N LEU A 231 2.20 1.97 28.27
CA LEU A 231 1.11 2.51 27.45
C LEU A 231 0.35 3.58 28.20
N GLN A 232 0.00 3.39 29.48
CA GLN A 232 -0.68 4.37 30.32
C GLN A 232 -0.07 5.78 30.27
N LYS A 233 1.25 5.89 30.05
CA LYS A 233 2.00 7.16 29.99
C LYS A 233 1.96 7.84 28.60
N MET A 234 1.57 7.12 27.54
CA MET A 234 1.47 7.64 26.17
C MET A 234 0.18 8.45 25.96
N LYS A 235 0.07 9.61 26.62
CA LYS A 235 -1.17 10.42 26.64
C LYS A 235 -1.60 10.99 25.28
N LYS A 236 -0.66 11.08 24.32
CA LYS A 236 -0.90 11.57 22.96
C LYS A 236 -1.18 10.45 21.95
N LEU A 237 -1.28 9.20 22.40
CA LEU A 237 -1.48 8.06 21.52
C LEU A 237 -2.87 8.12 20.87
N GLN A 238 -2.88 8.09 19.54
CA GLN A 238 -4.08 8.14 18.70
C GLN A 238 -4.36 6.81 18.01
N GLN A 239 -3.32 6.04 17.68
CA GLN A 239 -3.42 4.74 17.04
C GLN A 239 -2.61 3.71 17.80
N LEU A 240 -3.26 2.63 18.21
CA LEU A 240 -2.65 1.51 18.93
C LEU A 240 -2.89 0.22 18.15
N SER A 241 -1.82 -0.45 17.73
CA SER A 241 -1.87 -1.78 17.14
C SER A 241 -1.04 -2.76 17.95
N ILE A 242 -1.68 -3.78 18.51
CA ILE A 242 -1.00 -4.84 19.25
C ILE A 242 -1.36 -6.18 18.64
N THR A 243 -0.34 -6.96 18.28
CA THR A 243 -0.48 -8.33 17.81
C THR A 243 0.21 -9.29 18.78
N PHE A 244 -0.60 -10.13 19.43
CA PHE A 244 -0.16 -11.30 20.17
C PHE A 244 -0.22 -12.51 19.24
N ARG A 245 0.94 -13.01 18.79
CA ARG A 245 0.97 -14.31 18.09
C ARG A 245 0.84 -15.48 19.07
N LYS A 246 0.98 -16.71 18.56
CA LYS A 246 0.73 -17.96 19.29
C LYS A 246 1.46 -18.04 20.65
N LYS A 247 0.72 -18.42 21.70
CA LYS A 247 1.22 -18.66 23.08
C LYS A 247 2.01 -17.51 23.71
N ASN A 248 1.66 -16.26 23.36
CA ASN A 248 2.31 -15.09 23.97
C ASN A 248 1.59 -14.58 25.22
N ILE A 249 0.32 -14.93 25.40
CA ILE A 249 -0.46 -14.71 26.62
C ILE A 249 -0.53 -16.05 27.35
N LYS A 250 0.18 -16.17 28.47
CA LYS A 250 0.18 -17.40 29.31
C LYS A 250 -0.60 -17.26 30.61
N ASN A 251 -0.84 -16.02 31.03
CA ASN A 251 -1.57 -15.72 32.25
C ASN A 251 -2.60 -14.65 31.90
N ILE A 252 -3.87 -15.05 32.00
CA ILE A 252 -4.99 -14.19 31.64
C ILE A 252 -5.09 -12.96 32.54
N GLN A 253 -4.72 -13.06 33.83
CA GLN A 253 -4.79 -11.93 34.76
C GLN A 253 -3.84 -10.79 34.34
N ASP A 254 -2.66 -11.12 33.82
CA ASP A 254 -1.72 -10.11 33.34
C ASP A 254 -2.22 -9.42 32.07
N PHE A 255 -2.93 -10.15 31.21
CA PHE A 255 -3.58 -9.59 30.03
C PHE A 255 -4.75 -8.67 30.42
N ILE A 256 -5.56 -9.07 31.40
CA ILE A 256 -6.60 -8.21 31.99
C ILE A 256 -5.98 -6.93 32.56
N HIS A 257 -4.86 -7.03 33.27
CA HIS A 257 -4.12 -5.87 33.78
C HIS A 257 -3.60 -4.96 32.68
N LEU A 258 -3.09 -5.51 31.57
CA LEU A 258 -2.71 -4.73 30.39
C LEU A 258 -3.91 -3.93 29.87
N LEU A 259 -5.04 -4.59 29.62
CA LEU A 259 -6.26 -3.97 29.07
C LEU A 259 -6.84 -2.91 30.02
N ALA A 260 -6.83 -3.17 31.32
CA ALA A 260 -7.27 -2.22 32.34
C ALA A 260 -6.47 -0.92 32.33
N ASN A 261 -5.23 -0.92 31.85
CA ASN A 261 -4.40 0.28 31.70
C ASN A 261 -4.70 1.08 30.43
N LEU A 262 -5.27 0.45 29.38
CA LEU A 262 -5.58 1.14 28.12
C LEU A 262 -6.69 2.18 28.28
N LYS A 263 -7.53 2.08 29.32
CA LYS A 263 -8.57 3.09 29.65
C LYS A 263 -8.02 4.50 29.87
N HIS A 264 -6.72 4.63 30.13
CA HIS A 264 -6.05 5.90 30.35
C HIS A 264 -5.63 6.62 29.04
N LEU A 265 -5.82 5.98 27.89
CA LEU A 265 -5.43 6.46 26.57
C LEU A 265 -6.59 7.22 25.93
N LYS A 266 -6.93 8.37 26.52
CA LYS A 266 -8.13 9.14 26.16
C LYS A 266 -8.12 9.74 24.75
N GLN A 267 -6.96 9.78 24.09
CA GLN A 267 -6.83 10.29 22.72
C GLN A 267 -6.85 9.19 21.65
N ILE A 268 -6.96 7.91 22.02
CA ILE A 268 -7.03 6.82 21.04
C ILE A 268 -8.29 6.99 20.19
N ARG A 269 -8.09 6.95 18.87
CA ARG A 269 -9.12 6.92 17.83
C ARG A 269 -9.19 5.58 17.11
N TYR A 270 -8.05 4.88 17.02
CA TYR A 270 -7.97 3.59 16.34
C TYR A 270 -7.31 2.56 17.24
N LEU A 271 -8.01 1.46 17.48
CA LEU A 271 -7.50 0.31 18.24
C LEU A 271 -7.51 -0.94 17.35
N LYS A 272 -6.33 -1.51 17.14
CA LYS A 272 -6.15 -2.80 16.48
C LYS A 272 -5.58 -3.80 17.48
N LEU A 273 -6.34 -4.84 17.78
CA LEU A 273 -5.96 -5.90 18.69
C LEU A 273 -6.09 -7.24 17.96
N ILE A 274 -4.94 -7.85 17.66
CA ILE A 274 -4.86 -9.16 17.03
C ILE A 274 -4.36 -10.15 18.08
N ILE A 275 -5.15 -11.18 18.37
CA ILE A 275 -4.80 -12.27 19.27
C ILE A 275 -4.89 -13.56 18.46
N ARG A 276 -3.75 -14.06 18.01
CA ARG A 276 -3.65 -15.28 17.20
C ARG A 276 -3.80 -16.54 18.06
N GLU A 277 -3.47 -17.70 17.49
CA GLU A 277 -3.88 -18.99 18.01
C GLU A 277 -3.34 -19.32 19.41
N GLU A 278 -4.05 -20.13 20.20
CA GLU A 278 -3.54 -20.70 21.46
C GLU A 278 -3.00 -19.65 22.46
N ASN A 279 -3.72 -18.53 22.63
CA ASN A 279 -3.48 -17.57 23.72
C ASN A 279 -4.50 -17.71 24.87
N GLU A 280 -5.47 -18.61 24.72
CA GLU A 280 -6.39 -19.07 25.79
C GLU A 280 -7.03 -17.92 26.60
N ILE A 281 -7.38 -16.81 25.94
CA ILE A 281 -7.89 -15.63 26.66
C ILE A 281 -9.27 -15.87 27.29
N GLY A 282 -10.04 -16.81 26.77
CA GLY A 282 -11.29 -17.26 27.40
C GLY A 282 -12.38 -16.19 27.45
N TYR A 283 -13.39 -16.46 28.27
CA TYR A 283 -14.45 -15.50 28.62
C TYR A 283 -13.89 -14.26 29.32
N ASP A 284 -13.00 -14.43 30.30
CA ASP A 284 -12.48 -13.31 31.11
C ASP A 284 -11.65 -12.32 30.27
N GLY A 285 -10.87 -12.81 29.31
CA GLY A 285 -10.15 -11.97 28.37
C GLY A 285 -11.09 -11.18 27.47
N ALA A 286 -12.16 -11.80 26.98
CA ALA A 286 -13.16 -11.13 26.17
C ALA A 286 -13.94 -10.06 26.97
N LEU A 287 -14.29 -10.37 28.23
CA LEU A 287 -14.87 -9.39 29.16
C LEU A 287 -13.93 -8.22 29.42
N ALA A 288 -12.62 -8.46 29.58
CA ALA A 288 -11.65 -7.39 29.74
C ALA A 288 -11.46 -6.55 28.48
N ILE A 289 -11.54 -7.15 27.28
CA ILE A 289 -11.53 -6.41 26.00
C ILE A 289 -12.76 -5.51 25.92
N SER A 290 -13.95 -6.03 26.25
CA SER A 290 -15.19 -5.25 26.35
C SER A 290 -15.04 -4.04 27.27
N HIS A 291 -14.57 -4.28 28.51
CA HIS A 291 -14.33 -3.23 29.49
C HIS A 291 -13.27 -2.22 29.04
N CYS A 292 -12.26 -2.64 28.29
CA CYS A 292 -11.29 -1.74 27.70
C CYS A 292 -11.95 -0.82 26.67
N ILE A 293 -12.65 -1.41 25.68
CA ILE A 293 -13.25 -0.69 24.55
C ILE A 293 -14.28 0.35 25.04
N GLN A 294 -15.19 -0.02 25.93
CA GLN A 294 -16.21 0.90 26.46
C GLN A 294 -15.63 2.12 27.19
N ASN A 295 -14.38 2.04 27.66
CA ASN A 295 -13.71 3.08 28.43
C ASN A 295 -12.83 4.02 27.57
N ILE A 296 -12.85 3.86 26.24
CA ILE A 296 -12.14 4.70 25.27
C ILE A 296 -13.19 5.45 24.43
N PRO A 297 -13.72 6.59 24.91
CA PRO A 297 -14.91 7.24 24.33
C PRO A 297 -14.69 7.83 22.92
N ASN A 298 -13.44 8.01 22.51
CA ASN A 298 -13.06 8.64 21.24
C ASN A 298 -12.70 7.62 20.15
N LEU A 299 -13.00 6.34 20.35
CA LEU A 299 -12.79 5.31 19.32
C LEU A 299 -13.67 5.57 18.10
N ILE A 300 -13.03 5.54 16.94
CA ILE A 300 -13.63 5.69 15.60
C ILE A 300 -13.45 4.40 14.80
N GLY A 301 -12.33 3.71 14.99
CA GLY A 301 -12.06 2.42 14.37
C GLY A 301 -11.60 1.38 15.36
N VAL A 302 -12.19 0.19 15.30
CA VAL A 302 -11.79 -0.99 16.08
C VAL A 302 -11.54 -2.13 15.12
N HIS A 303 -10.36 -2.75 15.19
CA HIS A 303 -10.02 -3.98 14.49
C HIS A 303 -9.70 -5.07 15.51
N LEU A 304 -10.55 -6.08 15.63
CA LEU A 304 -10.36 -7.25 16.47
C LEU A 304 -10.14 -8.47 15.60
N ASN A 305 -9.07 -9.21 15.83
CA ASN A 305 -8.81 -10.46 15.12
C ASN A 305 -8.43 -11.54 16.13
N PHE A 306 -9.32 -12.52 16.29
CA PHE A 306 -9.14 -13.67 17.17
C PHE A 306 -8.85 -14.91 16.32
N GLY A 307 -7.62 -15.43 16.41
CA GLY A 307 -7.27 -16.73 15.84
C GLY A 307 -7.94 -17.89 16.57
N GLY A 308 -7.76 -19.11 16.06
CA GLY A 308 -8.32 -20.34 16.67
C GLY A 308 -7.77 -20.63 18.06
N ALA A 309 -8.42 -21.51 18.82
CA ALA A 309 -7.98 -21.90 20.18
C ALA A 309 -7.72 -20.72 21.15
N ASN A 310 -8.51 -19.65 21.08
CA ASN A 310 -8.54 -18.59 22.10
C ASN A 310 -9.58 -18.81 23.21
N ASN A 311 -10.41 -19.86 23.06
CA ASN A 311 -11.43 -20.28 24.03
C ASN A 311 -12.46 -19.20 24.41
N ILE A 312 -12.63 -18.16 23.58
CA ILE A 312 -13.67 -17.15 23.78
C ILE A 312 -15.01 -17.81 23.48
N ASN A 313 -15.84 -18.08 24.46
CA ASN A 313 -17.17 -18.64 24.20
C ASN A 313 -18.14 -17.55 23.69
N LYS A 314 -19.37 -17.96 23.33
CA LYS A 314 -20.46 -17.06 22.91
C LYS A 314 -20.70 -15.91 23.88
N ASP A 315 -20.65 -16.17 25.19
CA ASP A 315 -20.89 -15.15 26.20
C ASP A 315 -19.75 -14.12 26.21
N GLY A 316 -18.51 -14.56 25.96
CA GLY A 316 -17.35 -13.69 25.81
C GLY A 316 -17.50 -12.75 24.61
N PHE A 317 -17.95 -13.26 23.46
CA PHE A 317 -18.25 -12.43 22.30
C PHE A 317 -19.39 -11.45 22.56
N TYR A 318 -20.44 -11.90 23.24
CA TYR A 318 -21.53 -11.02 23.65
C TYR A 318 -21.04 -9.90 24.59
N GLN A 319 -20.07 -10.16 25.46
CA GLN A 319 -19.44 -9.09 26.25
C GLN A 319 -18.70 -8.10 25.35
N ILE A 320 -17.87 -8.56 24.41
CA ILE A 320 -17.15 -7.67 23.47
C ILE A 320 -18.14 -6.77 22.73
N TYR A 321 -19.24 -7.35 22.23
CA TYR A 321 -20.34 -6.63 21.60
C TYR A 321 -20.91 -5.52 22.50
N LYS A 322 -21.28 -5.85 23.75
CA LYS A 322 -21.77 -4.84 24.72
C LYS A 322 -20.78 -3.70 24.93
N GLY A 323 -19.49 -4.01 24.95
CA GLY A 323 -18.44 -3.00 25.07
C GLY A 323 -18.40 -2.06 23.86
N ILE A 324 -18.55 -2.63 22.67
CA ILE A 324 -18.58 -1.91 21.39
C ILE A 324 -19.81 -0.98 21.29
N GLN A 325 -21.00 -1.42 21.74
CA GLN A 325 -22.22 -0.59 21.73
C GLN A 325 -22.07 0.71 22.54
N ASN A 326 -21.18 0.74 23.52
CA ASN A 326 -20.91 1.94 24.31
C ASN A 326 -20.00 2.95 23.57
N CYS A 327 -19.41 2.59 22.43
CA CYS A 327 -18.56 3.47 21.64
C CYS A 327 -19.38 4.33 20.67
N LYS A 328 -19.95 5.43 21.18
CA LYS A 328 -20.84 6.33 20.42
C LYS A 328 -20.24 6.97 19.15
N ASN A 329 -18.92 6.95 19.01
CA ASN A 329 -18.19 7.57 17.89
C ASN A 329 -17.65 6.54 16.89
N LEU A 330 -17.96 5.25 17.07
CA LEU A 330 -17.35 4.15 16.33
C LEU A 330 -17.93 4.04 14.92
N GLN A 331 -17.15 4.36 13.91
CA GLN A 331 -17.59 4.36 12.51
C GLN A 331 -17.20 3.07 11.78
N SER A 332 -16.05 2.50 12.14
CA SER A 332 -15.49 1.30 11.50
C SER A 332 -15.28 0.20 12.53
N LEU A 333 -15.89 -0.96 12.29
CA LEU A 333 -15.61 -2.19 13.03
C LEU A 333 -15.11 -3.26 12.06
N GLU A 334 -13.89 -3.72 12.27
CA GLU A 334 -13.38 -4.94 11.65
C GLU A 334 -13.26 -6.01 12.71
N PHE A 335 -13.89 -7.14 12.46
CA PHE A 335 -13.93 -8.25 13.38
C PHE A 335 -13.63 -9.53 12.61
N TYR A 336 -12.59 -10.24 13.02
CA TYR A 336 -12.19 -11.50 12.42
C TYR A 336 -12.11 -12.57 13.51
N GLN A 337 -12.66 -13.73 13.24
CA GLN A 337 -12.60 -14.89 14.11
C GLN A 337 -12.41 -16.16 13.27
N LYS A 338 -11.36 -16.91 13.55
CA LYS A 338 -11.05 -18.16 12.85
C LYS A 338 -11.84 -19.34 13.44
N ASP A 339 -12.81 -19.81 12.66
CA ASP A 339 -13.44 -21.14 12.45
C ASP A 339 -13.68 -22.17 13.56
N ASP A 340 -13.37 -21.91 14.84
CA ASP A 340 -13.67 -22.91 15.91
C ASP A 340 -15.00 -22.65 16.65
N ILE A 341 -15.74 -21.61 16.28
CA ILE A 341 -17.04 -21.31 16.90
C ILE A 341 -18.12 -21.36 15.85
N ILE A 342 -18.91 -22.42 15.92
CA ILE A 342 -20.22 -22.48 15.30
C ILE A 342 -21.03 -21.36 15.94
N TRP A 343 -21.18 -20.23 15.23
CA TRP A 343 -22.11 -19.18 15.62
C TRP A 343 -23.50 -19.83 15.65
N GLY A 344 -24.04 -20.08 16.84
CA GLY A 344 -25.42 -20.51 16.95
C GLY A 344 -26.34 -19.39 16.47
N GLN A 345 -27.61 -19.70 16.15
CA GLN A 345 -28.59 -18.69 15.71
C GLN A 345 -28.65 -17.45 16.62
N LYS A 346 -28.48 -17.62 17.93
CA LYS A 346 -28.44 -16.51 18.90
C LYS A 346 -27.22 -15.61 18.75
N ASP A 347 -26.11 -16.14 18.27
CA ASP A 347 -24.87 -15.40 18.06
C ASP A 347 -24.97 -14.53 16.80
N PHE A 348 -25.71 -14.99 15.78
CA PHE A 348 -26.02 -14.19 14.60
C PHE A 348 -26.95 -13.00 14.96
N GLN A 349 -27.87 -13.17 15.90
CA GLN A 349 -28.72 -12.07 16.36
C GLN A 349 -27.91 -10.91 16.96
N VAL A 350 -26.80 -11.21 17.65
CA VAL A 350 -25.89 -10.18 18.17
C VAL A 350 -25.26 -9.35 17.04
N LEU A 351 -24.85 -10.02 15.95
CA LEU A 351 -24.36 -9.33 14.74
C LEU A 351 -25.47 -8.51 14.08
N VAL A 352 -26.68 -9.05 13.98
CA VAL A 352 -27.85 -8.33 13.44
C VAL A 352 -28.16 -7.09 14.27
N ASP A 353 -28.13 -7.20 15.59
CA ASP A 353 -28.37 -6.07 16.49
C ASP A 353 -27.24 -5.03 16.39
N LEU A 354 -26.01 -5.44 16.05
CA LEU A 354 -24.91 -4.52 15.73
C LEU A 354 -25.16 -3.77 14.41
N LEU A 355 -25.62 -4.48 13.38
CA LEU A 355 -25.92 -3.90 12.06
C LEU A 355 -27.11 -2.93 12.09
N ARG A 356 -28.01 -3.08 13.07
CA ARG A 356 -29.13 -2.16 13.28
C ARG A 356 -28.72 -0.84 13.93
N ASP A 357 -27.55 -0.78 14.55
CA ASP A 357 -27.09 0.44 15.19
C ASP A 357 -26.65 1.46 14.12
N PRO A 358 -27.31 2.63 14.03
CA PRO A 358 -27.05 3.62 13.00
C PRO A 358 -25.66 4.27 13.09
N ILE A 359 -24.91 4.01 14.15
CA ILE A 359 -23.59 4.59 14.38
C ILE A 359 -22.54 3.99 13.44
N PHE A 360 -22.71 2.74 12.99
CA PHE A 360 -21.73 2.09 12.12
C PHE A 360 -21.89 2.54 10.67
N THR A 361 -20.76 2.93 10.06
CA THR A 361 -20.67 3.11 8.60
C THR A 361 -20.22 1.86 7.87
N PHE A 362 -19.44 1.02 8.56
CA PHE A 362 -18.82 -0.15 7.97
C PHE A 362 -18.55 -1.21 9.04
N ILE A 363 -19.00 -2.43 8.77
CA ILE A 363 -18.74 -3.62 9.60
C ILE A 363 -18.16 -4.71 8.70
N LYS A 364 -16.93 -5.12 8.95
CA LYS A 364 -16.33 -6.29 8.31
C LYS A 364 -16.31 -7.44 9.30
N VAL A 365 -16.94 -8.56 8.95
CA VAL A 365 -16.91 -9.79 9.74
C VAL A 365 -16.25 -10.87 8.90
N ASN A 366 -15.08 -11.32 9.35
CA ASN A 366 -14.22 -12.23 8.60
C ASN A 366 -13.86 -11.65 7.21
N ASP A 367 -14.14 -12.40 6.14
CA ASP A 367 -13.93 -11.96 4.76
C ASP A 367 -15.17 -11.28 4.16
N SER A 368 -16.31 -11.32 4.86
CA SER A 368 -17.55 -10.65 4.47
C SER A 368 -17.56 -9.18 4.87
N ILE A 369 -17.96 -8.33 3.94
CA ILE A 369 -18.17 -6.89 4.17
C ILE A 369 -19.66 -6.62 4.29
N LEU A 370 -20.08 -6.11 5.44
CA LEU A 370 -21.47 -5.74 5.70
C LEU A 370 -21.57 -4.21 5.69
N PHE A 371 -22.31 -3.68 4.71
CA PHE A 371 -22.64 -2.26 4.66
C PHE A 371 -23.98 -2.01 5.35
N THR A 372 -23.98 -1.13 6.34
CA THR A 372 -25.19 -0.65 7.00
C THR A 372 -25.73 0.54 6.20
N TYR A 373 -26.61 0.27 5.23
CA TYR A 373 -27.37 1.32 4.56
C TYR A 373 -28.68 1.57 5.29
N ASN A 374 -28.81 2.73 5.93
CA ASN A 374 -30.07 3.23 6.44
C ASN A 374 -30.92 3.78 5.27
N PHE A 375 -31.48 2.88 4.46
CA PHE A 375 -32.57 3.21 3.53
C PHE A 375 -33.84 2.51 4.03
N MET A 376 -34.79 3.29 4.57
CA MET A 376 -36.17 2.90 4.91
C MET A 376 -36.36 1.42 5.33
N ASP A 377 -35.96 1.06 6.55
CA ASP A 377 -36.20 -0.25 7.18
C ASP A 377 -35.61 -1.50 6.46
N ILE A 378 -34.72 -1.32 5.47
CA ILE A 378 -34.10 -2.45 4.74
C ILE A 378 -32.60 -2.48 5.01
N THR A 379 -32.15 -3.39 5.89
CA THR A 379 -30.74 -3.77 6.01
C THR A 379 -30.36 -4.68 4.85
N MET A 380 -29.50 -4.23 3.95
CA MET A 380 -28.99 -5.03 2.84
C MET A 380 -27.71 -5.75 3.26
N ILE A 381 -27.77 -7.07 3.43
CA ILE A 381 -26.61 -7.93 3.67
C ILE A 381 -26.07 -8.35 2.29
N MET A 382 -24.89 -7.84 1.92
CA MET A 382 -24.18 -8.27 0.72
C MET A 382 -23.03 -9.18 1.16
N ASP A 383 -23.00 -10.40 0.63
CA ASP A 383 -21.91 -11.38 0.75
C ASP A 383 -21.86 -12.23 2.05
N LEU A 384 -22.60 -13.35 2.03
CA LEU A 384 -22.43 -14.49 2.93
C LEU A 384 -22.15 -15.73 2.06
N ASP A 385 -21.07 -16.43 2.36
CA ASP A 385 -20.69 -17.68 1.67
C ASP A 385 -21.73 -18.79 1.94
N GLU A 386 -22.01 -19.63 0.94
CA GLU A 386 -23.19 -20.53 0.90
C GLU A 386 -23.20 -21.62 1.98
N THR A 387 -22.07 -21.84 2.66
CA THR A 387 -21.86 -22.97 3.58
C THR A 387 -22.51 -22.80 4.95
N ASN A 388 -22.88 -21.58 5.36
CA ASN A 388 -23.38 -21.29 6.73
C ASN A 388 -24.90 -21.04 6.84
N MET A 389 -25.68 -21.21 5.77
CA MET A 389 -27.10 -20.81 5.75
C MET A 389 -28.14 -21.94 5.94
N TYR A 390 -27.74 -23.20 6.08
CA TYR A 390 -28.66 -24.34 6.04
C TYR A 390 -29.63 -24.47 7.24
N ASP A 391 -29.47 -23.69 8.31
CA ASP A 391 -30.27 -23.79 9.55
C ASP A 391 -31.09 -22.52 9.90
N LEU A 392 -31.38 -21.64 8.94
CA LEU A 392 -32.21 -20.44 9.18
C LEU A 392 -33.70 -20.71 8.99
N ASP A 393 -34.52 -20.31 9.97
CA ASP A 393 -35.99 -20.31 9.88
C ASP A 393 -36.48 -19.38 8.74
N HIS A 394 -37.39 -19.90 7.92
CA HIS A 394 -38.04 -19.22 6.80
C HIS A 394 -38.71 -17.88 7.20
N SER A 395 -39.12 -17.74 8.46
CA SER A 395 -39.76 -16.52 8.99
C SER A 395 -38.82 -15.30 9.05
N ILE A 396 -37.51 -15.53 9.18
CA ILE A 396 -36.48 -14.49 9.18
C ILE A 396 -36.15 -14.09 7.74
N ILE A 397 -36.08 -15.06 6.83
CA ILE A 397 -35.77 -14.85 5.41
C ILE A 397 -36.81 -13.93 4.74
N GLN A 398 -38.09 -14.00 5.11
CA GLN A 398 -39.13 -13.14 4.55
C GLN A 398 -39.00 -11.65 4.93
N LYS A 399 -38.20 -11.30 5.94
CA LYS A 399 -37.97 -9.90 6.37
C LYS A 399 -36.75 -9.26 5.72
N PHE A 400 -35.99 -9.98 4.90
CA PHE A 400 -34.79 -9.48 4.24
C PHE A 400 -34.92 -9.52 2.71
N ARG A 401 -34.58 -8.42 2.03
CA ARG A 401 -34.22 -8.47 0.60
C ARG A 401 -32.73 -8.75 0.50
N VAL A 402 -32.37 -10.02 0.38
CA VAL A 402 -30.99 -10.44 0.08
C VAL A 402 -30.80 -10.37 -1.43
N PHE A 403 -29.92 -9.49 -1.90
CA PHE A 403 -29.45 -9.54 -3.29
C PHE A 403 -28.45 -10.69 -3.42
N ARG A 404 -28.86 -11.79 -4.07
CA ARG A 404 -27.98 -12.92 -4.34
C ARG A 404 -27.15 -12.64 -5.59
N LYS A 405 -25.82 -12.70 -5.46
CA LYS A 405 -24.91 -12.87 -6.59
C LYS A 405 -24.52 -14.35 -6.60
N PHE A 406 -25.09 -15.14 -7.50
CA PHE A 406 -24.71 -16.55 -7.64
C PHE A 406 -23.37 -16.65 -8.37
N LYS A 407 -22.41 -17.36 -7.78
CA LYS A 407 -21.18 -17.78 -8.45
C LYS A 407 -21.08 -19.31 -8.33
N PHE A 408 -21.60 -20.03 -9.32
CA PHE A 408 -21.52 -21.49 -9.34
C PHE A 408 -20.09 -21.93 -9.67
N GLY A 409 -19.39 -22.47 -8.68
CA GLY A 409 -18.22 -23.33 -8.89
C GLY A 409 -18.68 -24.79 -8.85
N LEU A 410 -18.98 -25.38 -10.01
CA LEU A 410 -19.39 -26.79 -10.09
C LEU A 410 -18.18 -27.70 -10.11
N THR A 411 -17.80 -28.25 -8.95
CA THR A 411 -16.93 -29.42 -8.88
C THR A 411 -17.80 -30.68 -8.77
N SER A 412 -17.94 -31.38 -9.90
CA SER A 412 -18.68 -32.64 -10.14
C SER A 412 -20.19 -32.52 -10.41
N TRP A 413 -20.55 -32.91 -11.63
CA TRP A 413 -21.93 -33.00 -12.12
C TRP A 413 -22.35 -34.48 -12.09
N THR A 414 -23.41 -34.82 -11.36
CA THR A 414 -24.00 -36.18 -11.37
C THR A 414 -25.47 -36.12 -11.76
N ASN A 415 -26.00 -37.19 -12.35
CA ASN A 415 -27.39 -37.30 -12.83
C ASN A 415 -28.47 -37.05 -11.75
N LYS A 416 -28.10 -37.04 -10.46
CA LYS A 416 -29.00 -36.71 -9.36
C LYS A 416 -29.38 -35.21 -9.32
N ASN A 417 -28.52 -34.34 -9.86
CA ASN A 417 -28.70 -32.89 -9.87
C ASN A 417 -29.67 -32.41 -10.97
N GLN A 418 -29.88 -33.22 -12.02
CA GLN A 418 -30.74 -32.88 -13.16
C GLN A 418 -32.24 -32.94 -12.81
N ASN A 419 -32.63 -33.87 -11.92
CA ASN A 419 -34.02 -34.02 -11.46
C ASN A 419 -34.40 -33.04 -10.34
N GLN A 420 -33.43 -32.42 -9.66
CA GLN A 420 -33.69 -31.41 -8.64
C GLN A 420 -33.81 -30.00 -9.23
N LEU A 421 -33.11 -29.72 -10.34
CA LEU A 421 -33.25 -28.48 -11.10
C LEU A 421 -34.58 -28.39 -11.85
N SER A 422 -35.13 -29.51 -12.37
CA SER A 422 -36.46 -29.51 -13.00
C SER A 422 -37.60 -29.24 -12.01
N GLY A 423 -37.42 -29.59 -10.73
CA GLY A 423 -38.36 -29.25 -9.66
C GLY A 423 -38.34 -27.78 -9.25
N LEU A 424 -37.15 -27.16 -9.23
CA LEU A 424 -36.95 -25.75 -8.86
C LEU A 424 -37.44 -24.77 -9.96
N VAL A 425 -37.30 -25.14 -11.23
CA VAL A 425 -37.77 -24.31 -12.36
C VAL A 425 -39.31 -24.30 -12.45
N ASN A 426 -39.99 -25.39 -12.11
CA ASN A 426 -41.46 -25.45 -12.14
C ASN A 426 -42.15 -24.68 -11.01
N VAL A 427 -41.45 -24.41 -9.90
CA VAL A 427 -41.96 -23.57 -8.80
C VAL A 427 -41.81 -22.08 -9.12
N PHE A 428 -40.79 -21.69 -9.90
CA PHE A 428 -40.55 -20.31 -10.29
C PHE A 428 -41.46 -19.81 -11.42
N LEU A 429 -41.96 -20.69 -12.29
CA LEU A 429 -42.80 -20.28 -13.44
C LEU A 429 -44.29 -20.19 -13.14
N ASN A 430 -44.79 -20.75 -12.03
CA ASN A 430 -46.23 -20.85 -11.76
C ASN A 430 -46.80 -19.82 -10.79
N ASN A 431 -45.99 -18.94 -10.19
CA ASN A 431 -46.48 -17.91 -9.29
C ASN A 431 -45.68 -16.61 -9.47
N THR A 432 -46.10 -15.76 -10.40
CA THR A 432 -46.00 -14.28 -10.34
C THR A 432 -46.41 -13.68 -11.68
N SER A 433 -47.65 -13.20 -11.76
CA SER A 433 -48.02 -12.17 -12.74
C SER A 433 -47.50 -10.83 -12.24
N ASN A 434 -46.63 -10.18 -13.03
CA ASN A 434 -46.05 -8.83 -12.83
C ASN A 434 -44.66 -8.74 -12.17
N ILE A 435 -43.60 -9.08 -12.92
CA ILE A 435 -42.24 -8.49 -12.79
C ILE A 435 -41.62 -8.37 -14.20
N PRO A 436 -40.81 -7.31 -14.52
CA PRO A 436 -40.16 -7.16 -15.83
C PRO A 436 -39.07 -8.21 -16.07
N GLN A 437 -38.88 -8.56 -17.34
CA GLN A 437 -37.94 -9.57 -17.85
C GLN A 437 -36.50 -9.35 -17.33
N PHE A 438 -35.89 -10.42 -16.81
CA PHE A 438 -34.47 -10.47 -16.46
C PHE A 438 -33.61 -10.91 -17.66
N ASN A 439 -32.46 -10.26 -17.86
CA ASN A 439 -31.40 -10.75 -18.74
C ASN A 439 -30.40 -11.59 -17.93
N LEU A 440 -30.16 -12.83 -18.36
CA LEU A 440 -29.08 -13.69 -17.89
C LEU A 440 -27.84 -13.44 -18.74
N ILE A 441 -26.70 -13.10 -18.13
CA ILE A 441 -25.39 -13.03 -18.79
C ILE A 441 -24.52 -14.15 -18.22
N PHE A 442 -24.07 -15.07 -19.07
CA PHE A 442 -23.09 -16.09 -18.73
C PHE A 442 -21.68 -15.57 -19.02
N GLY A 443 -20.75 -15.77 -18.10
CA GLY A 443 -19.31 -15.49 -18.30
C GLY A 443 -18.53 -16.80 -18.40
N ASP A 444 -17.62 -16.86 -19.37
CA ASP A 444 -16.84 -18.05 -19.74
C ASP A 444 -15.75 -18.43 -18.72
N ALA A 445 -15.44 -19.73 -18.68
CA ALA A 445 -14.34 -20.33 -17.94
C ALA A 445 -13.24 -20.82 -18.90
N GLU A 446 -11.96 -20.57 -18.56
CA GLU A 446 -10.79 -21.01 -19.33
C GLU A 446 -10.23 -22.37 -18.85
N GLU A 447 -9.79 -23.16 -19.84
CA GLU A 447 -8.78 -24.24 -19.89
C GLU A 447 -8.97 -25.59 -19.17
N TYR A 448 -9.17 -26.67 -19.97
CA TYR A 448 -8.36 -27.91 -19.96
C TYR A 448 -8.40 -28.58 -21.36
N SER A 449 -7.24 -29.07 -21.85
CA SER A 449 -7.01 -29.62 -23.20
C SER A 449 -7.44 -31.11 -23.35
N PRO A 450 -7.29 -31.76 -24.54
CA PRO A 450 -8.37 -32.52 -25.18
C PRO A 450 -8.31 -34.05 -24.96
N ILE A 451 -9.47 -34.70 -24.95
CA ILE A 451 -9.58 -36.14 -25.19
C ILE A 451 -10.47 -36.35 -26.42
N LEU A 452 -9.85 -36.90 -27.47
CA LEU A 452 -10.48 -37.36 -28.71
C LEU A 452 -11.24 -38.67 -28.46
N ILE A 453 -12.55 -38.70 -28.69
CA ILE A 453 -13.28 -39.94 -29.04
C ILE A 453 -14.36 -39.60 -30.08
N TYR A 454 -14.24 -40.22 -31.27
CA TYR A 454 -15.26 -40.24 -32.32
C TYR A 454 -16.38 -41.23 -31.99
N LYS A 455 -17.66 -40.84 -32.15
CA LYS A 455 -18.66 -41.66 -32.88
C LYS A 455 -20.03 -40.96 -33.12
N SER A 456 -20.33 -40.81 -34.42
CA SER A 456 -21.61 -40.97 -35.16
C SER A 456 -22.95 -40.41 -34.64
N LEU A 457 -23.54 -39.55 -35.48
CA LEU A 457 -24.95 -39.08 -35.57
C LEU A 457 -25.99 -40.22 -35.77
N PRO A 458 -27.31 -39.93 -35.65
CA PRO A 458 -28.11 -39.49 -36.81
C PRO A 458 -28.96 -38.21 -36.59
N PRO A 459 -29.55 -37.63 -37.67
CA PRO A 459 -29.99 -36.24 -37.76
C PRO A 459 -31.51 -36.05 -37.56
N VAL A 460 -32.01 -34.81 -37.79
CA VAL A 460 -33.43 -34.32 -37.99
C VAL A 460 -33.77 -33.25 -36.94
N GLN A 461 -34.33 -32.06 -37.21
CA GLN A 461 -34.76 -31.32 -38.41
C GLN A 461 -34.77 -29.80 -38.08
N ALA A 462 -34.69 -28.98 -39.13
CA ALA A 462 -34.63 -27.52 -39.09
C ALA A 462 -35.97 -26.84 -38.76
N ILE A 463 -35.92 -25.71 -38.05
CA ILE A 463 -36.82 -24.55 -38.22
C ILE A 463 -36.02 -23.26 -37.94
N GLN A 464 -35.68 -22.51 -39.00
CA GLN A 464 -35.60 -21.04 -39.01
C GLN A 464 -37.03 -20.48 -39.15
N PRO A 465 -37.35 -19.17 -38.97
CA PRO A 465 -36.53 -17.94 -38.94
C PRO A 465 -36.91 -17.04 -37.70
N VAL A 466 -36.51 -15.80 -37.43
CA VAL A 466 -36.45 -14.54 -38.18
C VAL A 466 -35.59 -13.56 -37.36
N ILE A 467 -34.74 -12.79 -38.04
CA ILE A 467 -34.05 -11.61 -37.50
C ILE A 467 -34.98 -10.41 -37.72
N GLU A 468 -35.24 -9.62 -36.68
CA GLU A 468 -35.60 -8.20 -36.84
C GLU A 468 -34.60 -7.34 -36.06
N PHE A 469 -33.87 -6.52 -36.83
CA PHE A 469 -33.04 -5.43 -36.36
C PHE A 469 -33.93 -4.20 -36.17
N GLU A 470 -34.11 -3.73 -34.94
CA GLU A 470 -34.56 -2.36 -34.69
C GLU A 470 -33.87 -1.75 -33.47
N ASN A 471 -32.96 -0.82 -33.74
CA ASN A 471 -32.90 0.54 -33.18
C ASN A 471 -31.48 1.06 -32.87
N GLN A 472 -30.86 1.67 -33.88
CA GLN A 472 -29.70 2.57 -33.79
C GLN A 472 -29.99 3.90 -33.06
N LYS A 473 -31.20 4.11 -32.54
CA LYS A 473 -31.61 5.37 -31.91
C LYS A 473 -31.32 5.45 -30.40
N LYS A 474 -31.06 4.30 -29.75
CA LYS A 474 -30.79 4.22 -28.31
C LYS A 474 -29.35 4.55 -27.92
N TRP A 475 -28.42 4.40 -28.87
CA TRP A 475 -26.99 4.64 -28.66
C TRP A 475 -26.61 6.10 -28.40
N LYS A 476 -27.41 7.09 -28.82
CA LYS A 476 -27.11 8.51 -28.58
C LYS A 476 -27.52 9.00 -27.20
N GLU A 477 -28.50 8.36 -26.56
CA GLU A 477 -28.97 8.74 -25.22
C GLU A 477 -28.13 8.05 -24.13
N ASP A 478 -27.72 6.80 -24.36
CA ASP A 478 -26.79 6.08 -23.47
C ASP A 478 -25.39 6.72 -23.44
N TYR A 479 -24.96 7.37 -24.54
CA TYR A 479 -23.65 8.05 -24.63
C TYR A 479 -23.56 9.30 -23.74
N LYS A 480 -24.67 10.03 -23.56
CA LYS A 480 -24.72 11.22 -22.70
C LYS A 480 -24.70 10.85 -21.22
N MET A 481 -25.29 9.70 -20.87
CA MET A 481 -25.34 9.20 -19.49
C MET A 481 -24.00 8.62 -19.02
N VAL A 482 -23.21 8.04 -19.92
CA VAL A 482 -21.91 7.44 -19.61
C VAL A 482 -20.78 8.48 -19.53
N SER A 483 -20.87 9.59 -20.26
CA SER A 483 -19.84 10.65 -20.24
C SER A 483 -19.86 11.53 -18.99
N GLU A 484 -20.96 11.55 -18.24
CA GLU A 484 -21.11 12.39 -17.02
C GLU A 484 -20.66 11.66 -15.73
N PHE A 485 -20.23 10.39 -15.80
CA PHE A 485 -20.06 9.54 -14.61
C PHE A 485 -18.62 9.13 -14.23
N PHE A 486 -17.60 9.46 -15.02
CA PHE A 486 -16.23 8.96 -14.76
C PHE A 486 -15.16 10.02 -14.97
N ASP A 487 -14.87 10.77 -13.91
CA ASP A 487 -13.72 11.69 -13.90
C ASP A 487 -12.39 11.03 -13.45
N ASP A 488 -12.38 9.82 -12.86
CA ASP A 488 -11.15 9.25 -12.28
C ASP A 488 -10.72 7.83 -12.71
N ASP A 489 -11.58 7.00 -13.33
CA ASP A 489 -11.27 5.55 -13.57
C ASP A 489 -11.13 5.13 -15.05
N PHE A 490 -10.50 5.95 -15.89
CA PHE A 490 -10.24 5.61 -17.30
C PHE A 490 -9.23 4.44 -17.50
N GLY A 491 -8.46 4.09 -16.45
CA GLY A 491 -7.51 2.98 -16.48
C GLY A 491 -8.16 1.62 -16.75
N ASP A 492 -9.35 1.41 -16.18
CA ASP A 492 -10.09 0.16 -16.30
C ASP A 492 -10.74 0.02 -17.69
N VAL A 493 -11.24 1.13 -18.24
CA VAL A 493 -11.77 1.17 -19.61
C VAL A 493 -10.67 0.86 -20.63
N LEU A 494 -9.48 1.46 -20.48
CA LEU A 494 -8.36 1.19 -21.37
C LEU A 494 -7.86 -0.26 -21.25
N ALA A 495 -7.84 -0.82 -20.03
CA ALA A 495 -7.49 -2.22 -19.80
C ALA A 495 -8.48 -3.17 -20.50
N ILE A 496 -9.78 -2.86 -20.48
CA ILE A 496 -10.82 -3.61 -21.20
C ILE A 496 -10.58 -3.57 -22.72
N TYR A 497 -10.30 -2.40 -23.29
CA TYR A 497 -10.01 -2.26 -24.72
C TYR A 497 -8.74 -3.01 -25.15
N ILE A 498 -7.67 -2.96 -24.34
CA ILE A 498 -6.42 -3.68 -24.62
C ILE A 498 -6.62 -5.20 -24.52
N ASN A 499 -7.39 -5.67 -23.54
CA ASN A 499 -7.67 -7.10 -23.40
C ASN A 499 -8.59 -7.62 -24.51
N PHE A 500 -9.57 -6.82 -24.96
CA PHE A 500 -10.38 -7.12 -26.12
C PHE A 500 -9.53 -7.24 -27.40
N TYR A 501 -8.61 -6.30 -27.62
CA TYR A 501 -7.67 -6.36 -28.74
C TYR A 501 -6.80 -7.62 -28.74
N ARG A 502 -6.26 -7.98 -27.56
CA ARG A 502 -5.46 -9.21 -27.37
C ARG A 502 -6.27 -10.46 -27.67
N LEU A 503 -7.56 -10.47 -27.30
CA LEU A 503 -8.47 -11.59 -27.58
C LEU A 503 -8.72 -11.72 -29.08
N CYS A 504 -9.07 -10.64 -29.78
CA CYS A 504 -9.27 -10.63 -31.23
C CYS A 504 -8.03 -11.13 -32.00
N LEU A 505 -6.83 -10.78 -31.54
CA LEU A 505 -5.56 -11.29 -32.08
C LEU A 505 -5.36 -12.79 -31.84
N LYS A 506 -5.72 -13.30 -30.65
CA LYS A 506 -5.57 -14.72 -30.32
C LYS A 506 -6.53 -15.62 -31.09
N ILE A 507 -7.75 -15.16 -31.36
CA ILE A 507 -8.78 -15.96 -32.04
C ILE A 507 -8.73 -15.83 -33.57
N ASN A 508 -7.81 -15.02 -34.09
CA ASN A 508 -7.58 -14.83 -35.53
C ASN A 508 -8.87 -14.48 -36.30
N ASP A 509 -9.68 -13.57 -35.73
CA ASP A 509 -10.96 -13.16 -36.32
C ASP A 509 -10.75 -12.46 -37.67
N PRO A 510 -11.22 -13.04 -38.79
CA PRO A 510 -11.00 -12.49 -40.13
C PRO A 510 -11.74 -11.17 -40.37
N ASN A 511 -12.69 -10.79 -39.51
CA ASN A 511 -13.43 -9.53 -39.61
C ASN A 511 -12.82 -8.39 -38.78
N PHE A 512 -11.77 -8.67 -38.01
CA PHE A 512 -11.15 -7.68 -37.14
C PHE A 512 -10.21 -6.75 -37.91
N SER A 513 -10.67 -5.51 -38.18
CA SER A 513 -9.84 -4.47 -38.80
C SER A 513 -9.02 -3.70 -37.76
N HIS A 514 -7.71 -3.97 -37.72
CA HIS A 514 -6.75 -3.25 -36.86
C HIS A 514 -6.86 -1.73 -36.99
N ASN A 515 -6.94 -1.24 -38.22
CA ASN A 515 -6.95 0.20 -38.50
C ASN A 515 -8.25 0.85 -38.01
N GLN A 516 -9.37 0.14 -38.05
CA GLN A 516 -10.65 0.66 -37.58
C GLN A 516 -10.73 0.68 -36.05
N PHE A 517 -10.18 -0.33 -35.38
CA PHE A 517 -10.06 -0.34 -33.91
C PHE A 517 -9.18 0.82 -33.41
N LEU A 518 -8.00 0.99 -34.03
CA LEU A 518 -7.07 2.07 -33.66
C LEU A 518 -7.66 3.45 -33.95
N SER A 519 -8.35 3.64 -35.07
CA SER A 519 -9.03 4.91 -35.38
C SER A 519 -10.08 5.26 -34.33
N ASN A 520 -10.84 4.29 -33.84
CA ASN A 520 -11.85 4.51 -32.80
C ASN A 520 -11.22 4.79 -31.43
N LEU A 521 -10.10 4.14 -31.10
CA LEU A 521 -9.35 4.40 -29.87
C LEU A 521 -8.74 5.82 -29.87
N VAL A 522 -8.16 6.24 -31.00
CA VAL A 522 -7.59 7.58 -31.17
C VAL A 522 -8.67 8.66 -31.08
N LYS A 523 -9.84 8.45 -31.69
CA LYS A 523 -10.99 9.37 -31.57
C LYS A 523 -11.53 9.51 -30.15
N ALA A 524 -11.32 8.51 -29.28
CA ALA A 524 -11.80 8.52 -27.90
C ALA A 524 -10.87 9.29 -26.92
N ILE A 525 -9.66 9.69 -27.35
CA ILE A 525 -8.66 10.31 -26.48
C ILE A 525 -8.58 11.83 -26.75
N ASN A 526 -8.94 12.68 -25.78
CA ASN A 526 -8.81 14.14 -25.88
C ASN A 526 -7.36 14.61 -25.59
N THR A 527 -6.93 15.74 -26.18
CA THR A 527 -5.62 16.41 -26.05
C THR A 527 -5.03 16.49 -24.63
N THR A 528 -5.81 16.75 -23.58
CA THR A 528 -5.30 16.78 -22.19
C THR A 528 -4.92 15.37 -21.68
N MET A 529 -5.54 14.33 -22.22
CA MET A 529 -5.27 12.92 -21.87
C MET A 529 -4.08 12.34 -22.62
N ALA A 530 -3.81 12.79 -23.85
CA ALA A 530 -2.62 12.39 -24.62
C ALA A 530 -1.31 12.60 -23.83
N LYS A 531 -1.24 13.67 -23.04
CA LYS A 531 -0.09 14.02 -22.17
C LYS A 531 0.12 13.07 -20.99
N LYS A 532 -0.96 12.49 -20.44
CA LYS A 532 -0.89 11.48 -19.36
C LYS A 532 -0.66 10.06 -19.91
N LEU A 533 -1.11 9.81 -21.14
CA LEU A 533 -1.01 8.50 -21.79
C LEU A 533 0.41 8.20 -22.30
N SER A 534 1.13 9.21 -22.83
CA SER A 534 2.52 9.04 -23.31
C SER A 534 3.47 8.55 -22.21
N LEU A 535 3.32 9.02 -20.98
CA LEU A 535 4.14 8.62 -19.83
C LEU A 535 3.85 7.20 -19.33
N LYS A 536 2.63 6.69 -19.50
CA LYS A 536 2.25 5.34 -19.06
C LYS A 536 2.50 4.27 -20.11
N ILE A 537 2.44 4.61 -21.41
CA ILE A 537 2.70 3.68 -22.51
C ILE A 537 4.18 3.24 -22.54
N LEU A 538 5.12 4.12 -22.17
CA LEU A 538 6.55 3.79 -22.08
C LEU A 538 6.85 2.72 -21.00
N ALA A 539 6.05 2.66 -19.94
CA ALA A 539 6.20 1.68 -18.86
C ALA A 539 5.64 0.28 -19.20
N LEU A 540 5.01 0.11 -20.37
CA LEU A 540 4.33 -1.13 -20.78
C LEU A 540 5.07 -1.90 -21.89
N ILE A 541 6.29 -1.49 -22.26
CA ILE A 541 7.11 -2.24 -23.22
C ILE A 541 7.55 -3.56 -22.55
N PRO A 542 7.15 -4.73 -23.08
CA PRO A 542 7.57 -6.00 -22.49
C PRO A 542 9.07 -6.22 -22.71
N GLU A 543 9.78 -6.73 -21.70
CA GLU A 543 11.11 -7.29 -21.88
C GLU A 543 11.01 -8.47 -22.88
N GLY A 544 11.47 -8.26 -24.12
CA GLY A 544 11.53 -9.31 -25.15
C GLY A 544 10.92 -9.00 -26.52
N ASP A 545 10.57 -7.75 -26.87
CA ASP A 545 10.20 -7.41 -28.27
C ASP A 545 11.43 -7.36 -29.19
N VAL A 546 11.98 -8.52 -29.52
CA VAL A 546 13.21 -8.69 -30.32
C VAL A 546 13.05 -8.23 -31.78
N ASN A 547 11.82 -8.04 -32.27
CA ASN A 547 11.56 -7.72 -33.68
C ASN A 547 10.95 -6.33 -33.91
N GLY A 548 10.84 -5.48 -32.88
CA GLY A 548 10.41 -4.08 -33.00
C GLY A 548 8.98 -3.89 -33.54
N ARG A 549 8.14 -4.92 -33.51
CA ARG A 549 6.77 -4.84 -34.06
C ARG A 549 5.89 -3.97 -33.19
N PHE A 550 6.09 -3.97 -31.88
CA PHE A 550 5.35 -3.12 -30.96
C PHE A 550 5.81 -1.65 -31.07
N LEU A 551 7.10 -1.44 -31.32
CA LEU A 551 7.69 -0.12 -31.59
C LEU A 551 7.17 0.50 -32.90
N ASN A 552 7.00 -0.28 -33.97
CA ASN A 552 6.44 0.22 -35.23
C ASN A 552 4.96 0.61 -35.10
N VAL A 553 4.18 -0.12 -34.29
CA VAL A 553 2.78 0.23 -33.98
C VAL A 553 2.71 1.51 -33.13
N LEU A 554 3.59 1.63 -32.12
CA LEU A 554 3.68 2.84 -31.29
C LEU A 554 4.14 4.07 -32.08
N SER A 555 5.08 3.90 -33.02
CA SER A 555 5.52 4.94 -33.94
C SER A 555 4.37 5.43 -34.85
N GLY A 556 3.52 4.53 -35.34
CA GLY A 556 2.32 4.89 -36.10
C GLY A 556 1.31 5.70 -35.28
N VAL A 557 1.05 5.27 -34.03
CA VAL A 557 0.17 5.99 -33.10
C VAL A 557 0.75 7.37 -32.75
N PHE A 558 2.06 7.47 -32.51
CA PHE A 558 2.72 8.74 -32.23
C PHE A 558 2.68 9.69 -33.43
N ASN A 559 2.89 9.21 -34.66
CA ASN A 559 2.83 10.04 -35.87
C ASN A 559 1.42 10.59 -36.13
N GLU A 560 0.38 9.78 -35.91
CA GLU A 560 -1.03 10.23 -35.99
C GLU A 560 -1.37 11.24 -34.87
N MET A 561 -0.85 11.04 -33.65
CA MET A 561 -1.00 12.01 -32.55
C MET A 561 -0.25 13.32 -32.79
N LEU A 562 0.91 13.27 -33.46
CA LEU A 562 1.71 14.44 -33.85
C LEU A 562 1.01 15.29 -34.92
N LEU A 563 0.26 14.67 -35.84
CA LEU A 563 -0.51 15.39 -36.87
C LEU A 563 -1.70 16.17 -36.29
N LEU A 564 -2.19 15.80 -35.10
CA LEU A 564 -3.33 16.43 -34.43
C LEU A 564 -2.96 17.62 -33.54
N VAL A 565 -1.68 17.93 -33.34
CA VAL A 565 -1.20 18.99 -32.43
C VAL A 565 -0.40 20.06 -33.20
N ARG A 566 -0.96 21.26 -33.36
CA ARG A 566 -0.23 22.52 -33.62
C ARG A 566 -0.60 23.51 -32.50
N PRO A 567 0.33 24.25 -31.86
CA PRO A 567 1.42 25.03 -32.48
C PRO A 567 2.83 24.87 -31.85
N GLU A 568 3.80 25.55 -32.46
CA GLU A 568 5.25 25.26 -32.54
C GLU A 568 6.13 25.54 -31.30
N SER A 569 5.65 26.12 -30.20
CA SER A 569 6.52 26.46 -29.04
C SER A 569 6.57 25.42 -27.92
N TYR A 570 5.71 24.38 -27.98
CA TYR A 570 5.62 23.34 -26.94
C TYR A 570 6.36 22.04 -27.28
N LEU A 571 6.68 21.83 -28.56
CA LEU A 571 7.31 20.61 -29.06
C LEU A 571 8.78 20.52 -28.66
N GLU A 572 9.52 21.63 -28.68
CA GLU A 572 10.93 21.67 -28.29
C GLU A 572 11.13 21.21 -26.84
N LYS A 573 10.27 21.67 -25.93
CA LYS A 573 10.36 21.36 -24.50
C LYS A 573 10.03 19.89 -24.20
N ILE A 574 9.04 19.32 -24.87
CA ILE A 574 8.65 17.92 -24.69
C ILE A 574 9.66 16.96 -25.31
N VAL A 575 10.21 17.30 -26.48
CA VAL A 575 11.24 16.48 -27.14
C VAL A 575 12.54 16.49 -26.33
N ILE A 576 12.94 17.63 -25.77
CA ILE A 576 14.12 17.73 -24.88
C ILE A 576 13.90 16.94 -23.57
N GLU A 577 12.77 17.14 -22.88
CA GLU A 577 12.47 16.43 -21.62
C GLU A 577 12.31 14.90 -21.81
N SER A 578 11.86 14.45 -22.98
CA SER A 578 11.72 13.03 -23.29
C SER A 578 13.04 12.38 -23.70
N LEU A 579 13.88 13.10 -24.46
CA LEU A 579 15.21 12.66 -24.83
C LEU A 579 16.16 12.60 -23.63
N ASP A 580 16.07 13.55 -22.69
CA ASP A 580 16.89 13.53 -21.47
C ASP A 580 16.56 12.34 -20.56
N ASN A 581 15.28 11.99 -20.42
CA ASN A 581 14.88 10.82 -19.65
C ASN A 581 15.27 9.50 -20.33
N PHE A 582 15.22 9.44 -21.67
CA PHE A 582 15.68 8.29 -22.44
C PHE A 582 17.22 8.15 -22.42
N TYR A 583 17.95 9.27 -22.45
CA TYR A 583 19.41 9.31 -22.39
C TYR A 583 19.94 8.91 -21.00
N ILE A 584 19.18 9.18 -19.93
CA ILE A 584 19.51 8.79 -18.55
C ILE A 584 19.26 7.29 -18.30
N GLU A 585 18.25 6.67 -18.91
CA GLU A 585 18.00 5.23 -18.76
C GLU A 585 18.93 4.37 -19.64
N TYR A 586 19.24 4.81 -20.86
CA TYR A 586 20.12 4.04 -21.77
C TYR A 586 21.60 4.05 -21.34
N GLN A 587 22.04 5.02 -20.52
CA GLN A 587 23.44 5.14 -20.06
C GLN A 587 23.76 4.33 -18.78
N LYS A 588 22.78 3.74 -18.09
CA LYS A 588 23.04 3.00 -16.84
C LYS A 588 23.86 1.72 -17.00
N ASP A 589 23.85 1.11 -18.20
CA ASP A 589 24.56 -0.15 -18.44
C ASP A 589 25.92 0.00 -19.15
N LYS A 590 26.26 1.20 -19.67
CA LYS A 590 27.53 1.45 -20.39
C LYS A 590 28.54 2.33 -19.65
N TYR A 591 28.17 2.88 -18.49
CA TYR A 591 28.99 3.87 -17.78
C TYR A 591 30.32 3.31 -17.23
N PHE A 592 30.44 1.99 -17.04
CA PHE A 592 31.69 1.39 -16.54
C PHE A 592 32.77 1.15 -17.62
N GLU A 593 32.40 1.01 -18.90
CA GLU A 593 33.39 0.89 -19.99
C GLU A 593 33.91 2.26 -20.45
N ILE A 594 33.06 3.29 -20.45
CA ILE A 594 33.43 4.62 -20.97
C ILE A 594 34.36 5.36 -19.99
N VAL A 595 34.15 5.23 -18.67
CA VAL A 595 35.04 5.85 -17.67
C VAL A 595 36.42 5.17 -17.65
N TYR A 596 36.49 3.86 -17.95
CA TYR A 596 37.76 3.13 -18.03
C TYR A 596 38.56 3.46 -19.30
N GLU A 597 37.91 3.64 -20.45
CA GLU A 597 38.58 4.05 -21.70
C GLU A 597 38.93 5.55 -21.74
N GLN A 598 38.11 6.44 -21.16
CA GLN A 598 38.46 7.86 -21.06
C GLN A 598 39.67 8.14 -20.16
N GLN A 599 39.88 7.33 -19.11
CA GLN A 599 41.06 7.43 -18.24
C GLN A 599 42.34 6.87 -18.87
N LYS A 600 42.21 6.14 -19.98
CA LYS A 600 43.31 5.62 -20.80
C LYS A 600 43.70 6.57 -21.95
N ILE A 601 42.79 7.48 -22.31
CA ILE A 601 43.02 8.58 -23.27
C ILE A 601 43.58 9.82 -22.57
N PHE A 602 43.36 9.96 -21.26
CA PHE A 602 43.83 11.09 -20.46
C PHE A 602 45.21 10.89 -19.80
N ASN A 603 45.70 9.65 -19.72
CA ASN A 603 47.09 9.31 -19.38
C ASN A 603 47.88 9.02 -20.65
#